data_AF-A0A6D2K6L0-F1
#
_entry.id   AF-A0A6D2K6L0-F1
#
_cell.length_a   1.000
_cell.length_b   1.000
_cell.length_c   1.000
_cell.angle_alpha   90.00
_cell.angle_beta   90.00
_cell.angle_gamma   90.00
#
_symmetry.space_group_name_H-M   'P 1'
#
loop_
_entity.id
_entity.type
_entity.pdbx_description
1 polymer ?
#
loop_
_entity_poly.entity_id
_entity_poly.type
_entity_poly.pdbx_seq_one_letter_code
_entity_poly.pdbx_strand_id
1 'polypeptide(L)'
;MYFYLPDKKDGLEHLVKTMASTCGFLDSHVPMYQDRVNEFRIPKFKIADGLSGEDLGFSALPLFHKACVEIDEEGAEAAAATFVVGFGAWTPPKMIDFVADHPFLFLIREDKTGTVLFVGQIFDPSKKSS
;
A
#
# COMPACT_ATOMS: atom_id res chain seq x y z
N MET A 1 7.41 0.47 -2.66
CA MET A 1 6.31 0.15 -1.72
C MET A 1 5.06 0.85 -2.22
N TYR A 2 3.92 0.18 -2.21
CA TYR A 2 2.66 0.68 -2.74
C TYR A 2 1.59 0.68 -1.64
N PHE A 3 0.75 1.71 -1.66
CA PHE A 3 -0.42 1.83 -0.79
C PHE A 3 -1.67 1.92 -1.67
N TYR A 4 -2.66 1.10 -1.36
CA TYR A 4 -3.97 1.12 -1.99
C TYR A 4 -4.98 1.60 -0.96
N LEU A 5 -5.40 2.86 -1.13
CA LEU A 5 -6.35 3.54 -0.28
C LEU A 5 -7.68 3.65 -1.03
N PRO A 6 -8.75 2.96 -0.59
CA PRO A 6 -10.08 3.13 -1.18
C PRO A 6 -10.59 4.57 -1.00
N ASP A 7 -11.44 5.07 -1.91
CA ASP A 7 -12.07 6.38 -1.70
C ASP A 7 -13.11 6.35 -0.56
N LYS A 8 -13.72 5.18 -0.33
CA LYS A 8 -14.72 4.96 0.72
C LYS A 8 -14.08 4.34 1.95
N LYS A 9 -14.48 4.81 3.14
CA LYS A 9 -13.95 4.31 4.42
C LYS A 9 -14.17 2.80 4.66
N ASP A 10 -15.21 2.23 4.09
CA ASP A 10 -15.56 0.81 4.13
C ASP A 10 -15.17 0.05 2.85
N GLY A 11 -14.41 0.67 1.95
CA GLY A 11 -14.13 0.16 0.61
C GLY A 11 -13.07 -0.94 0.51
N LEU A 12 -12.41 -1.30 1.62
CA LEU A 12 -11.29 -2.25 1.61
C LEU A 12 -11.70 -3.64 1.10
N GLU A 13 -12.85 -4.16 1.51
CA GLU A 13 -13.33 -5.47 1.06
C GLU A 13 -13.57 -5.48 -0.46
N HIS A 14 -14.22 -4.44 -0.98
CA HIS A 14 -14.45 -4.28 -2.40
C HIS A 14 -13.12 -4.22 -3.17
N LEU A 15 -12.15 -3.43 -2.68
CA LEU A 15 -10.81 -3.36 -3.26
C LEU A 15 -10.15 -4.75 -3.33
N VAL A 16 -10.13 -5.49 -2.22
CA VAL A 16 -9.54 -6.84 -2.17
C VAL A 16 -10.23 -7.79 -3.14
N LYS A 17 -11.56 -7.74 -3.22
CA LYS A 17 -12.34 -8.53 -4.18
C LYS A 17 -11.99 -8.16 -5.63
N THR A 18 -11.84 -6.87 -5.94
CA THR A 18 -11.40 -6.40 -7.25
C THR A 18 -9.99 -6.90 -7.57
N MET A 19 -9.04 -6.77 -6.64
CA MET A 19 -7.68 -7.28 -6.79
C MET A 19 -7.64 -8.78 -7.07
N ALA A 20 -8.46 -9.57 -6.38
CA ALA A 20 -8.51 -11.03 -6.55
C ALA A 20 -9.23 -11.46 -7.85
N SER A 21 -10.14 -10.63 -8.36
CA SER A 21 -10.97 -10.96 -9.54
C SER A 21 -10.41 -10.38 -10.84
N THR A 22 -9.50 -9.40 -10.78
CA THR A 22 -8.94 -8.70 -11.94
C THR A 22 -7.50 -9.15 -12.18
N CYS A 23 -7.29 -9.92 -13.24
CA CYS A 23 -5.95 -10.31 -13.69
C CYS A 23 -5.11 -9.07 -14.04
N GLY A 24 -3.85 -9.04 -13.62
CA GLY A 24 -2.94 -7.91 -13.86
C GLY A 24 -3.30 -6.63 -13.12
N PHE A 25 -4.14 -6.70 -12.07
CA PHE A 25 -4.50 -5.51 -11.29
C PHE A 25 -3.26 -4.79 -10.74
N LEU A 26 -2.32 -5.54 -10.15
CA LEU A 26 -1.10 -4.95 -9.59
C LEU A 26 -0.22 -4.28 -10.65
N ASP A 27 -0.12 -4.86 -11.85
CA ASP A 27 0.67 -4.33 -12.96
C ASP A 27 0.07 -3.04 -13.54
N SER A 28 -1.26 -2.98 -13.60
CA SER A 28 -2.00 -1.84 -14.15
C SER A 28 -2.15 -0.68 -13.16
N HIS A 29 -1.86 -0.89 -11.87
CA HIS A 29 -1.96 0.13 -10.82
C HIS A 29 -0.60 0.51 -10.23
N VAL A 30 0.46 0.44 -11.04
CA VAL A 30 1.76 1.07 -10.74
C VAL A 30 1.69 2.53 -11.19
N PRO A 31 1.79 3.52 -10.28
CA PRO A 31 1.77 4.93 -10.66
C PRO A 31 2.93 5.24 -11.61
N MET A 32 2.61 5.67 -12.84
CA MET A 32 3.63 6.04 -13.86
C MET A 32 4.01 7.52 -13.81
N TYR A 33 3.22 8.34 -13.11
CA TYR A 33 3.40 9.79 -13.05
C TYR A 33 3.32 10.27 -11.60
N GLN A 34 4.00 11.38 -11.31
CA GLN A 34 3.87 12.08 -10.03
C GLN A 34 2.76 13.11 -10.15
N ASP A 35 1.71 12.97 -9.35
CA ASP A 35 0.65 13.97 -9.23
C ASP A 35 0.98 15.02 -8.17
N ARG A 36 0.40 16.22 -8.30
CA ARG A 36 0.47 17.22 -7.23
C ARG A 36 -0.39 16.73 -6.08
N VAL A 37 0.21 16.57 -4.91
CA VAL A 37 -0.52 16.20 -3.69
C VAL A 37 -0.75 17.46 -2.86
N ASN A 38 -1.97 17.64 -2.36
CA ASN A 38 -2.29 18.71 -1.41
C ASN A 38 -2.07 18.21 0.01
N GLU A 39 -2.86 17.25 0.48
CA GLU A 39 -2.62 16.55 1.76
C GLU A 39 -2.03 15.14 1.51
N PHE A 40 -0.88 14.84 2.11
CA PHE A 40 -0.28 13.51 2.10
C PHE A 40 -0.09 13.01 3.53
N ARG A 41 -0.76 11.92 3.91
CA ARG A 41 -0.65 11.32 5.24
C ARG A 41 -0.70 9.81 5.17
N ILE A 42 0.35 9.19 5.69
CA ILE A 42 0.43 7.75 5.95
C ILE A 42 0.77 7.58 7.43
N PRO A 43 -0.03 6.83 8.21
CA PRO A 43 0.26 6.60 9.62
C PRO A 43 1.50 5.71 9.79
N LYS A 44 2.25 5.90 10.87
CA LYS A 44 3.25 4.92 11.32
C LYS A 44 2.53 3.65 11.75
N PHE A 45 3.08 2.50 11.38
CA PHE A 45 2.58 1.22 11.85
C PHE A 45 3.68 0.18 11.94
N LYS A 46 3.45 -0.79 12.82
CA LYS A 46 4.26 -1.99 12.95
C LYS A 46 3.32 -3.17 13.01
N ILE A 47 3.51 -4.12 12.11
CA ILE A 47 2.76 -5.36 12.04
C ILE A 47 3.76 -6.50 12.17
N ALA A 48 3.50 -7.41 13.12
CA ALA A 48 4.16 -8.69 13.19
C ALA A 48 3.08 -9.76 13.26
N ASP A 49 2.96 -10.56 12.21
CA ASP A 49 1.93 -11.59 12.11
C ASP A 49 2.53 -12.94 11.70
N GLY A 50 1.88 -14.01 12.13
CA GLY A 50 2.32 -15.38 11.96
C GLY A 50 1.21 -16.26 11.40
N LEU A 51 1.43 -16.83 10.22
CA LEU A 51 0.56 -17.84 9.63
C LEU A 51 1.09 -19.23 10.01
N SER A 52 0.25 -20.01 10.68
CA SER A 52 0.46 -21.45 10.89
C SER A 52 -0.56 -22.25 10.10
N GLY A 53 -0.11 -23.12 9.22
CA GLY A 53 -0.96 -24.06 8.49
C GLY A 53 -0.85 -25.47 9.08
N GLU A 54 -1.96 -26.01 9.55
CA GLU A 54 -2.08 -27.42 9.92
C GLU A 54 -2.74 -28.22 8.79
N ASP A 55 -1.95 -29.15 8.25
CA ASP A 55 -2.36 -30.26 7.39
C ASP A 55 -2.83 -29.94 5.96
N LEU A 56 -1.88 -29.83 5.03
CA LEU A 56 -2.12 -29.88 3.58
C LEU A 56 -1.94 -31.31 3.02
N GLY A 57 -2.47 -32.35 3.69
CA GLY A 57 -2.76 -33.68 3.13
C GLY A 57 -1.64 -34.48 2.42
N PHE A 58 -0.43 -33.94 2.31
CA PHE A 58 0.67 -34.52 1.55
C PHE A 58 2.05 -34.37 2.22
N SER A 59 2.15 -33.65 3.34
CA SER A 59 3.26 -33.78 4.28
C SER A 59 2.84 -33.26 5.65
N ALA A 60 2.87 -34.14 6.66
CA ALA A 60 2.43 -33.89 8.03
C ALA A 60 3.36 -32.97 8.85
N LEU A 61 3.95 -31.94 8.24
CA LEU A 61 4.80 -30.98 8.94
C LEU A 61 4.10 -29.62 9.04
N PRO A 62 4.01 -29.04 10.25
CA PRO A 62 3.41 -27.72 10.43
C PRO A 62 4.23 -26.66 9.69
N LEU A 63 3.56 -25.81 8.92
CA LEU A 63 4.18 -24.69 8.23
C LEU A 63 4.01 -23.42 9.06
N PHE A 64 5.12 -22.83 9.48
CA PHE A 64 5.13 -21.57 10.22
C PHE A 64 5.79 -20.48 9.37
N HIS A 65 5.02 -19.43 9.07
CA HIS A 65 5.53 -18.23 8.42
C HIS A 65 5.28 -17.03 9.32
N LYS A 66 6.34 -16.33 9.74
CA LYS A 66 6.23 -15.08 10.52
C LYS A 66 6.86 -13.95 9.74
N ALA A 67 6.13 -12.85 9.59
CA ALA A 67 6.58 -11.65 8.91
C ALA A 67 6.45 -10.44 9.85
N CYS A 68 7.36 -9.50 9.71
CA CYS A 68 7.31 -8.22 10.42
C CYS A 68 7.56 -7.09 9.43
N VAL A 69 6.71 -6.06 9.46
CA VAL A 69 6.86 -4.83 8.67
C VAL A 69 6.68 -3.65 9.63
N GLU A 70 7.61 -2.72 9.57
CA GLU A 70 7.59 -1.48 10.35
C GLU A 70 7.75 -0.30 9.38
N ILE A 71 6.88 0.69 9.53
CA ILE A 71 6.94 1.97 8.81
C ILE A 71 7.04 3.08 9.84
N ASP A 72 8.16 3.79 9.76
CA ASP A 72 8.43 5.01 10.50
C ASP A 72 8.51 6.22 9.55
N GLU A 73 8.82 7.39 10.11
CA GLU A 73 8.97 8.64 9.36
C GLU A 73 10.42 8.89 8.90
N GLU A 74 11.39 8.02 9.23
CA GLU A 74 12.81 8.25 8.90
C GLU A 74 13.09 8.17 7.39
N GLY A 75 12.13 7.68 6.59
CA GLY A 75 12.15 7.71 5.12
C GLY A 75 11.30 8.78 4.44
N ALA A 76 10.55 9.62 5.19
CA ALA A 76 9.58 10.58 4.63
C ALA A 76 10.13 12.01 4.47
N GLU A 77 11.39 12.24 4.81
CA GLU A 77 12.00 13.59 4.89
C GLU A 77 12.62 14.07 3.56
N ALA A 78 12.69 13.24 2.51
CA ALA A 78 13.45 13.55 1.29
C ALA A 78 12.63 13.94 0.04
N ALA A 79 11.30 13.92 0.08
CA ALA A 79 10.45 14.15 -1.11
C ALA A 79 9.77 15.54 -1.16
N ALA A 80 10.39 16.57 -0.58
CA ALA A 80 9.97 17.95 -0.83
C ALA A 80 10.20 18.29 -2.31
N ALA A 81 9.11 18.19 -3.08
CA ALA A 81 9.06 18.28 -4.53
C ALA A 81 9.81 19.49 -5.10
N THR A 82 10.92 19.24 -5.79
CA THR A 82 11.54 20.22 -6.68
C THR A 82 11.16 19.87 -8.12
N PHE A 83 10.27 20.62 -8.77
CA PHE A 83 10.15 20.55 -10.23
C PHE A 83 9.66 21.83 -10.92
N VAL A 84 10.14 21.99 -12.15
CA VAL A 84 10.02 23.14 -13.05
C VAL A 84 8.70 23.07 -13.84
N VAL A 85 7.94 24.18 -13.85
CA VAL A 85 6.70 24.31 -14.64
C VAL A 85 7.05 24.61 -16.11
N GLY A 86 6.73 23.67 -17.00
CA GLY A 86 6.71 23.90 -18.45
C GLY A 86 5.43 24.64 -18.87
N PHE A 87 5.58 25.73 -19.62
CA PHE A 87 4.47 26.56 -20.11
C PHE A 87 3.63 25.84 -21.18
N GLY A 88 2.39 25.48 -20.84
CA GLY A 88 1.39 25.02 -21.81
C GLY A 88 0.07 24.59 -21.17
N ALA A 89 -1.03 25.27 -21.53
CA ALA A 89 -2.43 25.06 -21.11
C ALA A 89 -2.81 25.52 -19.68
N TRP A 90 -3.75 26.47 -19.60
CA TRP A 90 -4.30 27.12 -18.40
C TRP A 90 -5.34 26.24 -17.66
N THR A 91 -4.97 25.01 -17.31
CA THR A 91 -5.71 24.27 -16.27
C THR A 91 -4.76 24.02 -15.12
N PRO A 92 -5.00 24.56 -13.91
CA PRO A 92 -4.20 24.20 -12.75
C PRO A 92 -4.26 22.68 -12.59
N PRO A 93 -3.12 21.99 -12.44
CA PRO A 93 -3.11 20.54 -12.27
C PRO A 93 -3.97 20.20 -11.04
N LYS A 94 -4.93 19.29 -11.21
CA LYS A 94 -5.78 18.83 -10.10
C LYS A 94 -4.86 18.28 -9.01
N MET A 95 -4.99 18.81 -7.81
CA MET A 95 -4.31 18.27 -6.65
C MET A 95 -5.11 17.08 -6.13
N ILE A 96 -4.41 16.03 -5.71
CA ILE A 96 -5.01 14.85 -5.09
C ILE A 96 -4.69 14.89 -3.60
N ASP A 97 -5.62 14.47 -2.75
CA ASP A 97 -5.36 14.21 -1.34
C ASP A 97 -5.15 12.70 -1.14
N PHE A 98 -4.06 12.32 -0.50
CA PHE A 98 -3.77 10.95 -0.10
C PHE A 98 -3.70 10.89 1.42
N VAL A 99 -4.83 10.61 2.06
CA VAL A 99 -4.96 10.63 3.53
C VAL A 99 -5.42 9.27 4.02
N ALA A 100 -4.48 8.43 4.45
CA ALA A 100 -4.75 7.07 4.93
C ALA A 100 -5.37 7.06 6.34
N ASP A 101 -6.60 7.57 6.47
CA ASP A 101 -7.36 7.72 7.72
C ASP A 101 -8.38 6.60 7.99
N HIS A 102 -8.42 5.60 7.12
CA HIS A 102 -9.34 4.47 7.16
C HIS A 102 -8.66 3.21 6.57
N PRO A 103 -9.27 2.01 6.62
CA PRO A 103 -8.62 0.78 6.22
C PRO A 103 -8.01 0.79 4.81
N PHE A 104 -6.76 0.36 4.71
CA PHE A 104 -6.00 0.33 3.45
C PHE A 104 -5.13 -0.92 3.33
N LEU A 105 -4.65 -1.19 2.11
CA LEU A 105 -3.73 -2.28 1.80
C LEU A 105 -2.35 -1.71 1.46
N PHE A 106 -1.28 -2.39 1.89
CA PHE A 106 0.08 -2.09 1.45
C PHE A 106 0.74 -3.29 0.77
N LEU A 107 1.68 -3.01 -0.12
CA LEU A 107 2.41 -4.00 -0.90
C LEU A 107 3.89 -3.60 -0.99
N ILE A 108 4.78 -4.53 -0.65
CA ILE A 108 6.21 -4.42 -0.96
C ILE A 108 6.46 -5.34 -2.14
N ARG A 109 6.88 -4.75 -3.26
CA ARG A 109 7.07 -5.42 -4.54
C ARG A 109 8.39 -4.99 -5.15
N GLU A 110 9.08 -5.93 -5.78
CA GLU A 110 10.23 -5.64 -6.64
C GLU A 110 9.73 -5.27 -8.04
N ASP A 111 9.99 -4.04 -8.48
CA ASP A 111 9.38 -3.49 -9.70
C ASP A 111 9.87 -4.15 -11.00
N LYS A 112 11.09 -4.69 -11.01
CA LYS A 112 11.67 -5.31 -12.22
C LYS A 112 11.05 -6.65 -12.56
N THR A 113 10.93 -7.53 -11.55
CA THR A 113 10.38 -8.88 -11.73
C THR A 113 8.88 -8.92 -11.48
N GLY A 114 8.36 -7.89 -10.80
CA GLY A 114 6.99 -7.83 -10.34
C GLY A 114 6.72 -8.67 -9.08
N THR A 115 7.74 -9.27 -8.47
CA THR A 115 7.60 -10.16 -7.32
C THR A 115 7.08 -9.42 -6.10
N VAL A 116 6.00 -9.93 -5.50
CA VAL A 116 5.44 -9.42 -4.24
C VAL A 116 6.21 -10.07 -3.08
N LEU A 117 6.88 -9.25 -2.28
CA LEU A 117 7.64 -9.66 -1.11
C LEU A 117 6.78 -9.65 0.16
N PHE A 118 5.94 -8.62 0.29
CA PHE A 118 5.01 -8.48 1.41
C PHE A 118 3.68 -7.91 0.93
N VAL A 119 2.60 -8.35 1.57
CA VAL A 119 1.27 -7.77 1.46
C VAL A 119 0.67 -7.73 2.86
N GLY A 120 -0.04 -6.66 3.17
CA GLY A 120 -0.73 -6.54 4.44
C GLY A 120 -1.86 -5.53 4.40
N GLN A 121 -2.75 -5.66 5.38
CA GLN A 121 -3.92 -4.80 5.54
C GLN A 121 -3.82 -4.07 6.87
N ILE A 122 -4.13 -2.78 6.87
CA ILE A 122 -4.29 -1.97 8.06
C ILE A 122 -5.79 -1.75 8.23
N PHE A 123 -6.39 -2.36 9.24
CA PHE A 123 -7.82 -2.18 9.54
C PHE A 123 -8.10 -0.97 10.42
N ASP A 124 -7.14 -0.54 11.23
CA ASP A 124 -7.29 0.61 12.10
C ASP A 124 -6.00 1.46 12.09
N PRO A 125 -5.95 2.50 11.25
CA PRO A 125 -4.77 3.36 11.13
C PRO A 125 -4.53 4.27 12.33
N SER A 126 -5.48 4.32 13.28
CA SER A 126 -5.34 5.15 14.49
C SER A 126 -4.61 4.42 15.63
N LYS A 127 -4.54 3.09 15.57
CA LYS A 127 -3.86 2.28 16.58
C LYS A 127 -2.35 2.40 16.43
N LYS A 128 -1.70 2.94 17.46
CA LYS A 128 -0.25 2.86 17.61
C LYS A 128 0.12 1.42 17.97
N SER A 129 1.10 0.84 17.29
CA SER A 129 1.71 -0.40 17.77
C SER A 129 2.29 -0.16 19.15
N SER A 130 1.90 -0.97 20.13
CA SER A 130 2.60 -1.06 21.42
C SER A 130 3.95 -1.74 21.26
#